data_AF-A0A2E9FIH1-F1
#
_entry.id   AF-A0A2E9FIH1-F1
#
_cell.length_a   1.000
_cell.length_b   1.000
_cell.length_c   1.000
_cell.angle_alpha   90.00
_cell.angle_beta   90.00
_cell.angle_gamma   90.00
#
_symmetry.space_group_name_H-M   'P 1'
#
loop_
_entity.id
_entity.type
_entity.pdbx_description
1 polymer ?
#
loop_
_entity_poly.entity_id
_entity_poly.type
_entity_poly.pdbx_seq_one_letter_code
_entity_poly.pdbx_strand_id
1 'polypeptide(L)'
;MSDKKNKPKLKIVSSNKKPDENKLTKKQLGFIESILNGKSLVESYLEHYQVSPKTKNSTIRHMASQLRANPNITQTINKRIEEKKRNNLATEHKIKDHLLNSLLGFINDDAESTANKLKAIEMYGRNLDLWKQNIVIEEKNNSSTEVETRLREKLGKLLEK
;
A
#
# COMPACT_ATOMS: atom_id res chain seq x y z
N MET A 1 -46.35 -36.56 -43.79
CA MET A 1 -45.05 -37.23 -43.83
C MET A 1 -44.10 -36.34 -44.65
N SER A 2 -43.48 -35.31 -44.10
CA SER A 2 -42.19 -35.32 -43.36
C SER A 2 -41.15 -34.52 -44.17
N ASP A 3 -41.34 -33.19 -44.26
CA ASP A 3 -40.33 -32.28 -44.82
C ASP A 3 -39.11 -32.22 -43.88
N LYS A 4 -38.10 -33.03 -44.17
CA LYS A 4 -36.77 -32.91 -43.56
C LYS A 4 -36.08 -31.66 -44.09
N LYS A 5 -36.44 -30.50 -43.51
CA LYS A 5 -35.71 -29.24 -43.70
C LYS A 5 -34.27 -29.44 -43.25
N ASN A 6 -33.37 -29.39 -44.22
CA ASN A 6 -31.93 -29.44 -44.07
C ASN A 6 -31.47 -28.18 -43.30
N LYS A 7 -31.42 -28.25 -41.97
CA LYS A 7 -31.01 -27.12 -41.13
C LYS A 7 -29.51 -26.86 -41.34
N PRO A 8 -29.09 -25.62 -41.67
CA PRO A 8 -27.68 -25.33 -41.86
C PRO A 8 -26.91 -25.54 -40.55
N LYS A 9 -25.81 -26.30 -40.61
CA LYS A 9 -24.88 -26.43 -39.49
C LYS A 9 -24.16 -25.09 -39.28
N LEU A 10 -24.67 -24.27 -38.36
CA LEU A 10 -24.01 -23.05 -37.92
C LEU A 10 -22.70 -23.42 -37.21
N LYS A 11 -21.56 -23.14 -37.86
CA LYS A 11 -20.24 -23.21 -37.23
C LYS A 11 -20.00 -21.84 -36.58
N ILE A 12 -19.84 -21.80 -35.27
CA ILE A 12 -19.50 -20.57 -34.54
C ILE A 12 -18.08 -20.15 -34.96
N VAL A 13 -17.94 -19.18 -35.86
CA VAL A 13 -16.66 -18.55 -36.23
C VAL A 13 -16.24 -17.56 -35.15
N SER A 14 -16.06 -18.04 -33.92
CA SER A 14 -15.58 -17.21 -32.80
C SER A 14 -14.62 -17.94 -31.86
N SER A 15 -14.42 -19.24 -31.99
CA SER A 15 -13.63 -20.01 -31.01
C SER A 15 -12.13 -20.10 -31.31
N ASN A 16 -11.66 -19.64 -32.48
CA ASN A 16 -10.24 -19.75 -32.88
C ASN A 16 -9.58 -18.39 -33.14
N LYS A 17 -9.98 -17.33 -32.44
CA LYS A 17 -9.14 -16.13 -32.39
C LYS A 17 -7.94 -16.47 -31.51
N LYS A 18 -6.72 -16.54 -32.08
CA LYS A 18 -5.49 -16.64 -31.27
C LYS A 18 -5.61 -15.59 -30.17
N PRO A 19 -5.40 -15.94 -28.88
CA PRO A 19 -5.42 -14.92 -27.84
C PRO A 19 -4.41 -13.86 -28.24
N ASP A 20 -4.84 -12.59 -28.31
CA ASP A 20 -3.94 -11.47 -28.53
C ASP A 20 -2.76 -11.66 -27.56
N GLU A 21 -1.55 -11.85 -28.06
CA GLU A 21 -0.38 -12.26 -27.24
C GLU A 21 -0.10 -11.24 -26.11
N ASN A 22 -0.63 -10.03 -26.25
CA ASN A 22 -0.52 -8.95 -25.29
C ASN A 22 -1.67 -8.87 -24.26
N LYS A 23 -2.73 -9.68 -24.38
CA LYS A 23 -3.86 -9.62 -23.45
C LYS A 23 -3.69 -10.59 -22.30
N LEU A 24 -3.57 -10.05 -21.09
CA LEU A 24 -3.50 -10.84 -19.86
C LEU A 24 -4.75 -11.72 -19.69
N THR A 25 -4.52 -12.99 -19.37
CA THR A 25 -5.57 -13.97 -19.10
C THR A 25 -6.23 -13.67 -17.75
N LYS A 26 -7.51 -14.03 -17.55
CA LYS A 26 -8.22 -13.89 -16.27
C LYS A 26 -7.44 -14.46 -15.06
N LYS A 27 -6.78 -15.61 -15.24
CA LYS A 27 -5.93 -16.23 -14.19
C LYS A 27 -4.70 -15.37 -13.85
N GLN A 28 -4.08 -14.77 -14.85
CA GLN A 28 -2.93 -13.86 -14.65
C GLN A 28 -3.37 -12.58 -13.97
N LEU A 29 -4.55 -12.05 -14.31
CA LEU A 29 -5.12 -10.88 -13.63
C LEU A 29 -5.41 -11.17 -12.15
N GLY A 30 -6.04 -12.30 -11.84
CA GLY A 30 -6.27 -12.71 -10.45
C GLY A 30 -4.96 -12.92 -9.67
N PHE A 31 -3.95 -13.54 -10.30
CA PHE A 31 -2.61 -13.64 -9.72
C PHE A 31 -2.00 -12.27 -9.39
N ILE A 32 -2.11 -11.30 -10.29
CA ILE A 32 -1.65 -9.92 -10.07
C ILE A 32 -2.40 -9.28 -8.89
N GLU A 33 -3.72 -9.46 -8.83
CA GLU A 33 -4.56 -8.88 -7.76
C GLU A 33 -4.21 -9.44 -6.38
N SER A 34 -4.04 -10.77 -6.25
CA SER A 34 -3.59 -11.38 -4.99
C SER A 34 -2.22 -10.85 -4.53
N ILE A 35 -1.28 -10.62 -5.46
CA ILE A 35 0.02 -10.01 -5.13
C ILE A 35 -0.15 -8.56 -4.64
N LEU A 36 -1.00 -7.76 -5.30
CA LEU A 36 -1.26 -6.37 -4.90
C LEU A 36 -1.97 -6.26 -3.54
N ASN A 37 -2.71 -7.31 -3.18
CA ASN A 37 -3.33 -7.47 -1.86
C ASN A 37 -2.34 -7.94 -0.77
N GLY A 38 -1.08 -8.23 -1.13
CA GLY A 38 -0.02 -8.58 -0.18
C GLY A 38 0.20 -10.07 0.02
N LYS A 39 -0.45 -10.95 -0.76
CA LYS A 39 -0.19 -12.40 -0.69
C LYS A 39 1.18 -12.76 -1.27
N SER A 40 1.73 -13.87 -0.79
CA SER A 40 2.99 -14.39 -1.33
C SER A 40 2.83 -14.87 -2.78
N LEU A 41 3.92 -14.95 -3.54
CA LEU A 41 3.88 -15.45 -4.93
C LEU A 41 3.38 -16.90 -5.01
N VAL A 42 3.77 -17.72 -4.04
CA VAL A 42 3.39 -19.14 -3.97
C VAL A 42 1.90 -19.27 -3.70
N GLU A 43 1.39 -18.52 -2.72
CA GLU A 43 -0.03 -18.51 -2.35
C GLU A 43 -0.91 -17.99 -3.49
N SER A 44 -0.51 -16.86 -4.10
CA SER A 44 -1.21 -16.27 -5.24
C SER A 44 -1.27 -17.24 -6.43
N TYR A 45 -0.20 -18.02 -6.64
CA TYR A 45 -0.14 -19.03 -7.68
C TYR A 45 -1.06 -20.21 -7.37
N LEU A 46 -1.05 -20.74 -6.13
CA LEU A 46 -1.92 -21.85 -5.73
C LEU A 46 -3.41 -21.51 -5.79
N GLU A 47 -3.78 -20.27 -5.48
CA GLU A 47 -5.16 -19.79 -5.52
C GLU A 47 -5.74 -19.76 -6.95
N HIS A 48 -4.92 -19.39 -7.93
CA HIS A 48 -5.36 -19.16 -9.32
C HIS A 48 -5.02 -20.31 -10.28
N TYR A 49 -4.03 -21.12 -9.93
CA TYR A 49 -3.56 -22.25 -10.70
C TYR A 49 -3.80 -23.52 -9.89
N GLN A 50 -4.61 -24.41 -10.43
CA GLN A 50 -4.84 -25.74 -9.86
C GLN A 50 -3.54 -26.54 -9.94
N VAL A 51 -2.79 -26.59 -8.85
CA VAL A 51 -1.57 -27.37 -8.71
C VAL A 51 -1.91 -28.73 -8.11
N SER A 52 -1.33 -29.80 -8.66
CA SER A 52 -1.48 -31.14 -8.10
C SER A 52 -0.92 -31.19 -6.67
N PRO A 53 -1.59 -31.85 -5.72
CA PRO A 53 -1.12 -31.96 -4.33
C PRO A 53 0.22 -32.69 -4.19
N LYS A 54 0.65 -33.41 -5.23
CA LYS A 54 1.96 -34.12 -5.27
C LYS A 54 3.12 -33.22 -5.72
N THR A 55 2.85 -31.96 -6.07
CA THR A 55 3.87 -31.05 -6.59
C THR A 55 4.74 -30.52 -5.45
N LYS A 56 6.08 -30.59 -5.63
CA LYS A 56 7.02 -30.07 -4.63
C LYS A 56 6.91 -28.54 -4.51
N ASN A 57 7.04 -28.02 -3.28
CA ASN A 57 7.01 -26.58 -3.01
C ASN A 57 8.08 -25.78 -3.78
N SER A 58 9.26 -26.37 -4.01
CA SER A 58 10.31 -25.75 -4.81
C SER A 58 9.89 -25.51 -6.26
N THR A 59 9.19 -26.48 -6.86
CA THR A 59 8.64 -26.38 -8.22
C THR A 59 7.58 -25.28 -8.28
N ILE A 60 6.68 -25.21 -7.30
CA ILE A 60 5.63 -24.17 -7.24
C ILE A 60 6.26 -22.78 -7.16
N ARG A 61 7.27 -22.61 -6.30
CA ARG A 61 8.03 -21.36 -6.18
C ARG A 61 8.68 -20.95 -7.50
N HIS A 62 9.31 -21.91 -8.20
CA HIS A 62 9.93 -21.66 -9.49
C HIS A 62 8.89 -21.20 -10.53
N MET A 63 7.76 -21.91 -10.64
CA MET A 63 6.68 -21.56 -11.57
C MET A 63 6.07 -20.19 -11.27
N ALA A 64 5.84 -19.87 -10.00
CA ALA A 64 5.34 -18.56 -9.58
C ALA A 64 6.34 -17.44 -9.90
N SER A 65 7.63 -17.68 -9.69
CA SER A 65 8.70 -16.74 -10.05
C SER A 65 8.79 -16.53 -11.56
N GLN A 66 8.68 -17.60 -12.34
CA GLN A 66 8.70 -17.53 -13.81
C GLN A 66 7.48 -16.75 -14.33
N LEU A 67 6.30 -16.97 -13.74
CA LEU A 67 5.09 -16.21 -14.09
C LEU A 67 5.27 -14.71 -13.79
N ARG A 68 5.83 -14.37 -12.62
CA ARG A 68 6.14 -12.98 -12.27
C ARG A 68 7.13 -12.35 -13.25
N ALA A 69 8.12 -13.10 -13.72
CA ALA A 69 9.15 -12.62 -14.65
C ALA A 69 8.62 -12.30 -16.06
N ASN A 70 7.37 -12.66 -16.37
CA ASN A 70 6.74 -12.26 -17.63
C ASN A 70 6.66 -10.70 -17.71
N PRO A 71 7.19 -10.07 -18.77
CA PRO A 71 7.21 -8.61 -18.92
C PRO A 71 5.82 -7.97 -18.78
N ASN A 72 4.77 -8.58 -19.34
CA ASN A 72 3.41 -8.04 -19.30
C ASN A 72 2.86 -8.01 -17.87
N ILE A 73 3.16 -9.05 -17.08
CA ILE A 73 2.76 -9.14 -15.67
C ILE A 73 3.53 -8.13 -14.83
N THR A 74 4.86 -8.05 -15.01
CA THR A 74 5.72 -7.10 -14.30
C THR A 74 5.29 -5.65 -14.57
N GLN A 75 5.09 -5.27 -15.83
CA GLN A 75 4.65 -3.92 -16.19
C GLN A 75 3.28 -3.58 -15.57
N THR A 76 2.35 -4.53 -15.58
CA THR A 76 1.01 -4.33 -15.01
C THR A 76 1.06 -4.15 -13.49
N ILE A 77 1.88 -4.94 -12.79
CA ILE A 77 2.09 -4.79 -11.35
C ILE A 77 2.67 -3.41 -11.05
N ASN A 78 3.74 -3.01 -11.74
CA ASN A 78 4.39 -1.72 -11.52
C ASN A 78 3.42 -0.56 -11.75
N LYS A 79 2.67 -0.60 -12.87
CA LYS A 79 1.65 0.39 -13.19
C LYS A 79 0.59 0.50 -12.09
N ARG A 80 0.06 -0.63 -11.61
CA ARG A 80 -0.95 -0.63 -10.53
C ARG A 80 -0.39 -0.16 -9.19
N ILE A 81 0.88 -0.44 -8.89
CA ILE A 81 1.54 0.10 -7.69
C ILE A 81 1.67 1.62 -7.79
N GLU A 82 2.08 2.14 -8.94
CA GLU A 82 2.17 3.59 -9.18
C GLU A 82 0.81 4.28 -9.14
N GLU A 83 -0.23 3.67 -9.71
CA GLU A 83 -1.61 4.14 -9.59
C GLU A 83 -2.07 4.17 -8.13
N LYS A 84 -1.80 3.13 -7.35
CA LYS A 84 -2.12 3.09 -5.91
C LYS A 84 -1.37 4.17 -5.14
N LYS A 85 -0.08 4.39 -5.43
CA LYS A 85 0.70 5.48 -4.82
C LYS A 85 0.12 6.85 -5.15
N ARG A 86 -0.20 7.11 -6.43
CA ARG A 86 -0.81 8.37 -6.87
C ARG A 86 -2.17 8.61 -6.19
N ASN A 87 -3.00 7.57 -6.10
CA ASN A 87 -4.31 7.65 -5.44
C ASN A 87 -4.18 7.90 -3.93
N ASN A 88 -3.20 7.28 -3.28
CA ASN A 88 -2.95 7.50 -1.86
C ASN A 88 -2.51 8.94 -1.60
N LEU A 89 -1.57 9.48 -2.39
CA LEU A 89 -1.13 10.87 -2.31
C LEU A 89 -2.31 11.83 -2.55
N ALA A 90 -3.10 11.60 -3.60
CA ALA A 90 -4.26 12.42 -3.89
C ALA A 90 -5.30 12.38 -2.75
N THR A 91 -5.51 11.22 -2.12
CA THR A 91 -6.40 11.08 -0.96
C THR A 91 -5.85 11.83 0.25
N GLU A 92 -4.56 11.73 0.51
CA GLU A 92 -3.91 12.46 1.60
C GLU A 92 -4.04 13.97 1.43
N HIS A 93 -3.77 14.48 0.22
CA HIS A 93 -3.96 15.90 -0.10
C HIS A 93 -5.42 16.33 0.07
N LYS A 94 -6.38 15.56 -0.45
CA LYS A 94 -7.81 15.86 -0.29
C LYS A 94 -8.25 15.90 1.17
N ILE A 95 -7.75 14.98 2.01
CA ILE A 95 -8.07 14.96 3.44
C ILE A 95 -7.50 16.21 4.13
N LYS A 96 -6.25 16.59 3.81
CA LYS A 96 -5.63 17.81 4.32
C LYS A 96 -6.42 19.05 3.90
N ASP A 97 -6.74 19.17 2.61
CA ASP A 97 -7.51 20.31 2.08
C ASP A 97 -8.90 20.39 2.72
N HIS A 98 -9.58 19.26 2.87
CA HIS A 98 -10.87 19.20 3.55
C HIS A 98 -10.77 19.66 5.01
N LEU A 99 -9.76 19.19 5.75
CA LEU A 99 -9.52 19.60 7.14
C LEU A 99 -9.25 21.11 7.24
N LEU A 100 -8.39 21.65 6.38
CA LEU A 100 -8.05 23.07 6.36
C LEU A 100 -9.27 23.94 6.02
N ASN A 101 -10.06 23.53 5.03
CA ASN A 101 -11.32 24.21 4.70
C ASN A 101 -12.33 24.15 5.85
N SER A 102 -12.38 23.03 6.58
CA SER A 102 -13.24 22.91 7.76
C SER A 102 -12.80 23.86 8.88
N LEU A 103 -11.48 23.95 9.13
CA LEU A 103 -10.92 24.90 10.10
C LEU A 103 -11.23 26.35 9.72
N LEU A 104 -11.08 26.71 8.44
CA LEU A 104 -11.48 28.04 7.94
C LEU A 104 -12.98 28.29 8.11
N GLY A 105 -13.82 27.27 7.92
CA GLY A 105 -15.25 27.32 8.20
C GLY A 105 -15.53 27.71 9.65
N PHE A 106 -14.89 27.03 10.63
CA PHE A 106 -15.05 27.37 12.04
C PHE A 106 -14.56 28.78 12.39
N ILE A 107 -13.50 29.26 11.74
CA ILE A 107 -12.97 30.62 11.95
C ILE A 107 -13.99 31.67 11.52
N ASN A 108 -14.66 31.44 10.39
CA ASN A 108 -15.60 32.39 9.78
C ASN A 108 -17.05 32.23 10.28
N ASP A 109 -17.37 31.18 11.04
CA ASP A 109 -18.72 30.95 11.57
C ASP A 109 -18.98 31.81 12.80
N ASP A 110 -19.82 32.83 12.68
CA ASP A 110 -20.18 33.74 13.78
C ASP A 110 -20.87 33.06 14.96
N ALA A 111 -21.50 31.89 14.76
CA ALA A 111 -22.16 31.13 15.82
C ALA A 111 -21.19 30.28 16.68
N GLU A 112 -19.97 30.05 16.18
CA GLU A 112 -18.99 29.20 16.87
C GLU A 112 -18.34 29.92 18.06
N SER A 113 -18.03 29.16 19.11
CA SER A 113 -17.44 29.73 20.33
C SER A 113 -16.05 30.34 20.05
N THR A 114 -15.73 31.44 20.72
CA THR A 114 -14.42 32.11 20.58
C THR A 114 -13.25 31.17 20.91
N ALA A 115 -13.44 30.24 21.86
CA ALA A 115 -12.44 29.24 22.21
C ALA A 115 -12.16 28.27 21.06
N ASN A 116 -13.20 27.80 20.37
CA ASN A 116 -13.05 26.91 19.21
C ASN A 116 -12.44 27.65 18.02
N LYS A 117 -12.80 28.91 17.79
CA LYS A 117 -12.17 29.78 16.78
C LYS A 117 -10.67 29.96 17.04
N LEU A 118 -10.29 30.30 18.27
CA LEU A 118 -8.89 30.51 18.62
C LEU A 118 -8.07 29.22 18.42
N LYS A 119 -8.63 28.07 18.81
CA LYS A 119 -8.00 26.77 18.58
C LYS A 119 -7.90 26.41 17.10
N ALA A 120 -8.93 26.72 16.30
CA ALA A 120 -8.90 26.49 14.86
C ALA A 120 -7.82 27.35 14.17
N ILE A 121 -7.70 28.63 14.57
CA ILE A 121 -6.61 29.51 14.13
C ILE A 121 -5.26 28.90 14.53
N GLU A 122 -5.10 28.51 15.80
CA GLU A 122 -3.87 27.91 16.33
C GLU A 122 -3.48 26.61 15.60
N MET A 123 -4.45 25.80 15.18
CA MET A 123 -4.15 24.60 14.38
C MET A 123 -3.77 24.97 12.95
N TYR A 124 -4.43 25.97 12.36
CA TYR A 124 -4.18 26.42 10.99
C TYR A 124 -2.80 27.04 10.81
N GLY A 125 -2.41 28.00 11.64
CA GLY A 125 -1.05 28.55 11.58
C GLY A 125 0.06 27.60 12.04
N ARG A 126 -0.24 26.52 12.80
CA ARG A 126 0.74 25.44 13.09
C ARG A 126 1.03 24.67 11.80
N ASN A 127 0.02 24.48 10.96
CA ASN A 127 0.20 23.88 9.63
C ASN A 127 1.00 24.77 8.67
N LEU A 128 0.92 26.10 8.83
CA LEU A 128 1.72 27.09 8.07
C LEU A 128 3.11 27.35 8.68
N ASP A 129 3.53 26.60 9.70
CA ASP A 129 4.78 26.79 10.44
C ASP A 129 4.98 28.20 11.02
N LEU A 130 3.88 28.92 11.30
CA LEU A 130 3.93 30.27 11.89
C LEU A 130 4.29 30.22 13.38
N TRP A 131 3.90 29.15 14.08
CA TRP A 131 4.22 28.92 15.48
C TRP A 131 5.31 27.86 15.61
N LYS A 132 6.56 28.29 15.42
CA LYS A 132 7.72 27.44 15.73
C LYS A 132 7.90 27.38 17.24
N GLN A 133 7.68 26.20 17.83
CA GLN A 133 8.16 25.95 19.19
C GLN A 133 9.68 25.82 19.12
N ASN A 134 10.38 26.77 19.71
CA ASN A 134 11.82 26.67 19.90
C ASN A 134 12.07 25.63 20.99
N ILE A 135 12.22 24.36 20.61
CA ILE A 135 12.59 23.31 21.54
C ILE A 135 14.09 23.48 21.78
N VAL A 136 14.44 24.21 22.84
CA VAL A 136 15.81 24.19 23.36
C VAL A 136 15.99 22.82 24.00
N ILE A 137 16.53 21.89 23.22
CA ILE A 137 17.03 20.63 23.76
C ILE A 137 18.31 21.01 24.50
N GLU A 138 18.20 21.17 25.81
CA GLU A 138 19.37 21.13 26.66
C GLU A 138 19.96 19.72 26.54
N GLU A 139 20.88 19.53 25.59
CA GLU A 139 21.80 18.42 25.63
C GLU A 139 22.57 18.57 26.95
N LYS A 140 22.15 17.82 27.96
CA LYS A 140 23.00 17.51 29.10
C LYS A 140 24.22 16.78 28.53
N ASN A 141 25.21 17.57 28.10
CA ASN A 141 26.59 17.16 27.97
C ASN A 141 27.06 16.82 29.38
N ASN A 142 26.64 15.66 29.89
CA ASN A 142 27.19 15.09 31.10
C ASN A 142 28.70 15.05 30.85
N SER A 143 29.45 15.82 31.64
CA SER A 143 30.89 15.85 31.45
C SER A 143 31.44 14.42 31.58
N SER A 144 32.53 14.12 30.88
CA SER A 144 33.11 12.77 30.86
C SER A 144 33.31 12.19 32.26
N THR A 145 33.60 13.04 33.25
CA THR A 145 33.77 12.67 34.66
C THR A 145 32.46 12.24 35.32
N GLU A 146 31.35 12.89 35.00
CA GLU A 146 30.02 12.58 35.53
C GLU A 146 29.50 11.25 34.98
N VAL A 147 29.77 10.98 33.69
CA VAL A 147 29.49 9.69 33.05
C VAL A 147 30.33 8.58 33.68
N GLU A 148 31.63 8.82 33.88
CA GLU A 148 32.54 7.84 34.47
C GLU A 148 32.13 7.47 35.91
N THR A 149 31.80 8.46 36.73
CA THR A 149 31.38 8.24 38.12
C THR A 149 30.12 7.38 38.17
N ARG A 150 29.13 7.69 37.31
CA ARG A 150 27.88 6.94 37.22
C ARG A 150 28.07 5.51 36.70
N LEU A 151 29.02 5.30 35.78
CA LEU A 151 29.36 3.97 35.28
C LEU A 151 30.08 3.14 36.35
N ARG A 152 31.00 3.74 37.10
CA ARG A 152 31.69 3.08 38.23
C ARG A 152 30.71 2.65 39.32
N GLU A 153 29.76 3.51 39.69
CA GLU A 153 28.71 3.16 40.65
C GLU A 153 27.82 2.00 40.19
N LYS A 154 27.44 1.99 38.90
CA LYS A 154 26.65 0.88 38.33
C LYS A 154 27.43 -0.43 38.27
N LEU A 155 28.72 -0.38 37.94
CA LEU A 155 29.58 -1.55 37.93
C LEU A 155 29.83 -2.10 39.34
N GLY A 156 30.03 -1.23 40.33
CA GLY A 156 30.15 -1.65 41.74
C GLY A 156 28.92 -2.41 42.23
N LYS A 157 27.72 -1.89 41.93
CA LYS A 157 26.45 -2.56 42.28
C LYS A 157 26.23 -3.92 41.59
N LEU A 158 26.89 -4.15 40.45
CA LEU A 158 26.82 -5.42 39.72
C LEU A 158 27.85 -6.45 40.22
N LEU A 159 28.95 -5.99 40.79
CA LEU A 159 30.02 -6.83 41.33
C LEU A 159 29.79 -7.21 42.81
N GLU A 160 29.01 -6.43 43.56
CA GLU A 160 28.59 -6.75 44.93
C GLU A 160 27.41 -7.76 45.00
N LYS A 161 27.04 -8.36 43.86
CA LYS A 161 25.94 -9.33 43.74
C LYS A 161 26.48 -10.65 43.20
#